data_AF-A0A497GSC8-F1
#
_entry.id   AF-A0A497GSC8-F1
#
_cell.length_a   1.000
_cell.length_b   1.000
_cell.length_c   1.000
_cell.angle_alpha   90.00
_cell.angle_beta   90.00
_cell.angle_gamma   90.00
#
_symmetry.space_group_name_H-M   'P 1'
#
loop_
_entity.id
_entity.type
_entity.pdbx_description
1 polymer ?
#
loop_
_entity_poly.entity_id
_entity_poly.type
_entity_poly.pdbx_seq_one_letter_code
_entity_poly.pdbx_strand_id
1 'polypeptide(L)'
;MPILEEIAKRLEVPYEVSVEVMSSEGPLYFDLAIPSSRRPLVLVLLVQVEDYGRLSLFPAIRGDIRLAEALTNMDNRFQLIKARGVPFAAIGAISLFEPNISSNVAYTDEVLPLSEVDEIARMIKLIVRNPWYPVFSIRRWARRTLLSIEPLSYYLEPSGKIARCREARALIGFDIEEDEVVIKNPLGVIRMSIEALRMSKNNVKINELRNVLLSNYEVDDTALRDVVGGRITMKELTELLMKNEDLAEELLGAKNASQLLRRLVNFD
;
A
#
# COMPACT_ATOMS: atom_id res chain seq x y z
N MET A 1 17.77 6.82 -23.48
CA MET A 1 16.65 5.85 -23.48
C MET A 1 15.58 6.41 -22.56
N PRO A 2 14.31 6.51 -22.97
CA PRO A 2 13.24 6.97 -22.09
C PRO A 2 13.21 6.17 -20.79
N ILE A 3 13.07 6.83 -19.64
CA ILE A 3 13.12 6.21 -18.31
C ILE A 3 12.11 5.06 -18.14
N LEU A 4 10.95 5.20 -18.80
CA LEU A 4 9.90 4.19 -18.86
C LEU A 4 10.40 2.87 -19.49
N GLU A 5 11.15 2.95 -20.59
CA GLU A 5 11.74 1.77 -21.24
C GLU A 5 12.80 1.12 -20.34
N GLU A 6 13.49 1.93 -19.54
CA GLU A 6 14.52 1.45 -18.63
C GLU A 6 13.93 0.65 -17.46
N ILE A 7 12.82 1.12 -16.89
CA ILE A 7 12.02 0.40 -15.90
C ILE A 7 11.47 -0.88 -16.53
N ALA A 8 10.83 -0.77 -17.70
CA ALA A 8 10.17 -1.87 -18.39
C ALA A 8 11.12 -3.06 -18.68
N LYS A 9 12.38 -2.79 -19.04
CA LYS A 9 13.41 -3.83 -19.25
C LYS A 9 13.76 -4.64 -18.00
N ARG A 10 13.51 -4.12 -16.80
CA ARG A 10 13.87 -4.75 -15.51
C ARG A 10 12.69 -5.38 -14.77
N LEU A 11 11.46 -5.13 -15.24
CA LEU A 11 10.24 -5.59 -14.59
C LEU A 11 10.12 -7.11 -14.56
N GLU A 12 10.55 -7.82 -15.61
CA GLU A 12 10.47 -9.29 -15.73
C GLU A 12 9.07 -9.87 -15.40
N VAL A 13 8.03 -9.06 -15.60
CA VAL A 13 6.61 -9.40 -15.42
C VAL A 13 5.83 -8.80 -16.60
N PRO A 14 4.65 -9.33 -16.95
CA PRO A 14 3.80 -8.72 -17.96
C PRO A 14 3.44 -7.28 -17.57
N TYR A 15 3.44 -6.36 -18.53
CA TYR A 15 3.08 -4.96 -18.30
C TYR A 15 2.44 -4.34 -19.55
N GLU A 16 1.73 -3.24 -19.35
CA GLU A 16 1.26 -2.34 -20.40
C GLU A 16 1.84 -0.93 -20.13
N VAL A 17 2.22 -0.23 -21.19
CA VAL A 17 2.72 1.17 -21.14
C VAL A 17 1.65 2.14 -21.66
N SER A 18 1.67 3.38 -21.17
CA SER A 18 0.78 4.46 -21.63
C SER A 18 -0.70 4.04 -21.61
N VAL A 19 -1.14 3.60 -20.43
CA VAL A 19 -2.42 2.93 -20.26
C VAL A 19 -3.54 3.89 -19.92
N GLU A 20 -4.70 3.64 -20.50
CA GLU A 20 -5.95 4.28 -20.13
C GLU A 20 -6.70 3.39 -19.14
N VAL A 21 -7.08 3.95 -17.99
CA VAL A 21 -7.83 3.28 -16.95
C VAL A 21 -9.09 4.08 -16.67
N MET A 22 -10.25 3.44 -16.84
CA MET A 22 -11.54 4.08 -16.56
C MET A 22 -11.72 4.34 -15.07
N SER A 23 -12.08 5.57 -14.71
CA SER A 23 -12.53 5.99 -13.37
C SER A 23 -14.03 6.32 -13.37
N SER A 24 -14.58 6.71 -12.21
CA SER A 24 -15.95 7.22 -12.12
C SER A 24 -16.16 8.55 -12.83
N GLU A 25 -15.08 9.33 -13.05
CA GLU A 25 -15.13 10.66 -13.65
C GLU A 25 -14.63 10.70 -15.10
N GLY A 26 -14.26 9.55 -15.66
CA GLY A 26 -13.75 9.42 -17.03
C GLY A 26 -12.42 8.66 -17.13
N PRO A 27 -11.82 8.60 -18.33
CA PRO A 27 -10.53 7.94 -18.54
C PRO A 27 -9.40 8.70 -17.84
N LEU A 28 -8.54 7.96 -17.14
CA LEU A 28 -7.29 8.46 -16.56
C LEU A 28 -6.10 7.74 -17.19
N TYR A 29 -5.00 8.47 -17.37
CA TYR A 29 -3.78 7.96 -18.00
C TYR A 29 -2.68 7.69 -16.99
N PHE A 30 -2.05 6.52 -17.10
CA PHE A 30 -0.92 6.07 -16.30
C PHE A 30 0.21 5.58 -17.19
N ASP A 31 1.44 5.64 -16.69
CA ASP A 31 2.64 5.26 -17.45
C ASP A 31 2.80 3.75 -17.54
N LEU A 32 2.46 3.02 -16.47
CA LEU A 32 2.50 1.56 -16.43
C LEU A 32 1.29 0.97 -15.70
N ALA A 33 0.82 -0.18 -16.21
CA ALA A 33 -0.03 -1.11 -15.44
C ALA A 33 0.59 -2.51 -15.42
N ILE A 34 0.52 -3.16 -14.26
CA ILE A 34 1.02 -4.52 -14.06
C ILE A 34 -0.09 -5.43 -13.52
N PRO A 35 -0.47 -6.53 -14.18
CA PRO A 35 -0.01 -6.93 -15.50
C PRO A 35 -0.75 -6.25 -16.65
N SER A 36 -1.94 -5.68 -16.40
CA SER A 36 -2.81 -5.10 -17.44
C SER A 36 -3.68 -3.97 -16.89
N SER A 37 -4.08 -3.03 -17.76
CA SER A 37 -4.97 -1.91 -17.42
C SER A 37 -6.37 -2.31 -16.94
N ARG A 38 -6.87 -3.48 -17.37
CA ARG A 38 -8.22 -3.97 -17.02
C ARG A 38 -8.30 -4.52 -15.60
N ARG A 39 -7.23 -5.15 -15.13
CA ARG A 39 -7.09 -5.76 -13.80
C ARG A 39 -5.69 -5.51 -13.26
N PRO A 40 -5.34 -4.24 -12.98
CA PRO A 40 -4.01 -3.91 -12.50
C PRO A 40 -3.88 -4.39 -11.05
N LEU A 41 -2.76 -5.02 -10.76
CA LEU A 41 -2.24 -5.21 -9.41
C LEU A 41 -1.42 -4.00 -8.97
N VAL A 42 -0.75 -3.35 -9.92
CA VAL A 42 0.02 -2.12 -9.70
C VAL A 42 -0.27 -1.14 -10.83
N LEU A 43 -0.44 0.13 -10.48
CA LEU A 43 -0.42 1.26 -11.41
C LEU A 43 0.74 2.19 -11.04
N VAL A 44 1.48 2.64 -12.05
CA VAL A 44 2.61 3.54 -11.86
C VAL A 44 2.37 4.84 -12.60
N LEU A 45 2.63 5.96 -11.93
CA LEU A 45 2.69 7.29 -12.52
C LEU A 45 4.12 7.83 -12.41
N LEU A 46 4.71 8.25 -13.52
CA LEU A 46 5.99 8.93 -13.57
C LEU A 46 5.72 10.45 -13.52
N VAL A 47 6.26 11.10 -12.51
CA VAL A 47 6.04 12.53 -12.25
C VAL A 47 7.35 13.26 -12.47
N GLN A 48 7.45 13.90 -13.63
CA GLN A 48 8.57 14.79 -13.95
C GLN A 48 8.20 16.22 -13.58
N VAL A 49 8.89 16.76 -12.58
CA VAL A 49 8.79 18.17 -12.21
C VAL A 49 9.99 18.90 -12.80
N GLU A 50 9.74 19.79 -13.76
CA GLU A 50 10.79 20.59 -14.40
C GLU A 50 11.36 21.62 -13.42
N ASP A 51 12.64 21.49 -13.10
CA ASP A 51 13.40 22.47 -12.33
C ASP A 51 14.01 23.52 -13.28
N TYR A 52 13.34 24.67 -13.43
CA TYR A 52 13.92 25.81 -14.13
C TYR A 52 14.84 26.60 -13.18
N GLY A 53 16.03 26.06 -12.93
CA GLY A 53 17.09 26.79 -12.27
C GLY A 53 17.64 27.92 -13.15
N ARG A 54 17.47 29.18 -12.70
CA ARG A 54 18.41 30.36 -12.80
C ARG A 54 17.84 31.73 -13.19
N LEU A 55 16.57 31.88 -13.58
CA LEU A 55 16.01 33.20 -13.99
C LEU A 55 14.88 33.73 -13.10
N SER A 56 14.58 33.07 -11.98
CA SER A 56 13.51 33.46 -11.04
C SER A 56 14.12 33.91 -9.72
N LEU A 57 13.68 35.07 -9.19
CA LEU A 57 14.12 35.63 -7.91
C LEU A 57 13.73 34.76 -6.69
N PHE A 58 12.88 33.74 -6.86
CA PHE A 58 12.47 32.82 -5.80
C PHE A 58 12.33 31.37 -6.31
N PRO A 59 13.45 30.66 -6.61
CA PRO A 59 13.42 29.30 -7.17
C PRO A 59 12.82 28.26 -6.22
N ALA A 60 13.17 28.35 -4.92
CA ALA A 60 12.72 27.38 -3.91
C ALA A 60 11.19 27.36 -3.77
N ILE A 61 10.55 28.53 -3.60
CA ILE A 61 9.10 28.66 -3.40
C ILE A 61 8.30 28.14 -4.62
N ARG A 62 8.80 28.34 -5.85
CA ARG A 62 8.12 27.86 -7.06
C ARG A 62 8.33 26.37 -7.33
N GLY A 63 9.49 25.82 -6.99
CA GLY A 63 9.75 24.38 -7.01
C GLY A 63 8.79 23.63 -6.09
N ASP A 64 8.61 24.14 -4.87
CA ASP A 64 7.71 23.58 -3.86
C ASP A 64 6.25 23.58 -4.32
N ILE A 65 5.77 24.68 -4.92
CA ILE A 65 4.39 24.77 -5.44
C ILE A 65 4.15 23.76 -6.56
N ARG A 66 5.08 23.64 -7.52
CA ARG A 66 4.92 22.71 -8.65
C ARG A 66 4.99 21.25 -8.20
N LEU A 67 5.88 20.94 -7.27
CA LEU A 67 5.94 19.62 -6.67
C LEU A 67 4.63 19.31 -5.94
N ALA A 68 4.11 20.23 -5.14
CA ALA A 68 2.83 20.07 -4.45
C ALA A 68 1.65 19.87 -5.42
N GLU A 69 1.59 20.64 -6.50
CA GLU A 69 0.59 20.47 -7.57
C GLU A 69 0.72 19.09 -8.24
N ALA A 70 1.94 18.66 -8.55
CA ALA A 70 2.20 17.36 -9.17
C ALA A 70 1.80 16.20 -8.24
N LEU A 71 2.11 16.30 -6.95
CA LEU A 71 1.70 15.35 -5.92
C LEU A 71 0.19 15.29 -5.77
N THR A 72 -0.46 16.45 -5.70
CA THR A 72 -1.92 16.55 -5.60
C THR A 72 -2.59 15.92 -6.82
N ASN A 73 -2.12 16.23 -8.02
CA ASN A 73 -2.64 15.66 -9.26
C ASN A 73 -2.45 14.14 -9.34
N MET A 74 -1.29 13.64 -8.91
CA MET A 74 -1.02 12.22 -8.84
C MET A 74 -1.96 11.52 -7.85
N ASP A 75 -2.07 12.05 -6.64
CA ASP A 75 -2.86 11.43 -5.57
C ASP A 75 -4.36 11.45 -5.89
N ASN A 76 -4.87 12.53 -6.49
CA ASN A 76 -6.25 12.61 -6.99
C ASN A 76 -6.54 11.55 -8.05
N ARG A 77 -5.61 11.28 -8.97
CA ARG A 77 -5.78 10.20 -9.96
C ARG A 77 -5.89 8.85 -9.29
N PHE A 78 -5.04 8.57 -8.30
CA PHE A 78 -5.12 7.31 -7.56
C PHE A 78 -6.40 7.21 -6.73
N GLN A 79 -6.83 8.29 -6.08
CA GLN A 79 -8.11 8.36 -5.37
C GLN A 79 -9.29 7.94 -6.26
N LEU A 80 -9.37 8.52 -7.46
CA LEU A 80 -10.45 8.26 -8.42
C LEU A 80 -10.48 6.79 -8.88
N ILE A 81 -9.32 6.15 -9.04
CA ILE A 81 -9.26 4.71 -9.34
C ILE A 81 -9.61 3.87 -8.11
N LYS A 82 -9.12 4.24 -6.92
CA LYS A 82 -9.40 3.52 -5.65
C LYS A 82 -10.88 3.56 -5.28
N ALA A 83 -11.60 4.62 -5.66
CA ALA A 83 -13.06 4.71 -5.53
C ALA A 83 -13.84 3.60 -6.26
N ARG A 84 -13.20 2.86 -7.19
CA ARG A 84 -13.78 1.67 -7.83
C ARG A 84 -13.88 0.46 -6.90
N GLY A 85 -13.25 0.50 -5.73
CA GLY A 85 -13.31 -0.56 -4.72
C GLY A 85 -12.55 -1.83 -5.09
N VAL A 86 -11.59 -1.74 -6.03
CA VAL A 86 -10.70 -2.85 -6.40
C VAL A 86 -9.31 -2.57 -5.83
N PRO A 87 -8.75 -3.46 -4.99
CA PRO A 87 -7.39 -3.28 -4.45
C PRO A 87 -6.34 -3.33 -5.57
N PHE A 88 -5.46 -2.32 -5.58
CA PHE A 88 -4.26 -2.26 -6.40
C PHE A 88 -3.23 -1.38 -5.68
N ALA A 89 -1.95 -1.58 -5.95
CA ALA A 89 -0.91 -0.70 -5.43
C ALA A 89 -0.67 0.49 -6.36
N ALA A 90 -0.71 1.69 -5.79
CA ALA A 90 -0.45 2.97 -6.45
C ALA A 90 1.01 3.41 -6.23
N ILE A 91 1.82 3.47 -7.29
CA ILE A 91 3.22 3.89 -7.18
C ILE A 91 3.43 5.22 -7.91
N GLY A 92 3.91 6.23 -7.19
CA GLY A 92 4.40 7.48 -7.75
C GLY A 92 5.92 7.46 -7.87
N ALA A 93 6.47 7.64 -9.06
CA ALA A 93 7.92 7.79 -9.26
C ALA A 93 8.26 9.23 -9.65
N ILE A 94 8.97 9.95 -8.78
CA ILE A 94 9.06 11.43 -8.84
C ILE A 94 10.49 11.89 -9.08
N SER A 95 10.69 12.84 -10.00
CA SER A 95 12.02 13.35 -10.35
C SER A 95 12.69 14.20 -9.25
N LEU A 96 11.91 15.06 -8.58
CA LEU A 96 12.35 15.86 -7.43
C LEU A 96 11.94 15.17 -6.13
N PHE A 97 12.59 14.05 -5.84
CA PHE A 97 12.25 13.25 -4.66
C PHE A 97 12.85 13.85 -3.37
N GLU A 98 12.02 13.98 -2.35
CA GLU A 98 12.44 14.25 -0.98
C GLU A 98 11.90 13.15 -0.05
N PRO A 99 12.65 12.72 0.97
CA PRO A 99 12.29 11.60 1.84
C PRO A 99 10.91 11.71 2.51
N ASN A 100 10.41 12.92 2.73
CA ASN A 100 9.16 13.18 3.44
C ASN A 100 7.94 13.33 2.53
N ILE A 101 8.10 13.22 1.20
CA ILE A 101 7.00 13.41 0.24
C ILE A 101 5.83 12.45 0.51
N SER A 102 6.10 11.23 0.97
CA SER A 102 5.05 10.24 1.25
C SER A 102 4.03 10.71 2.29
N SER A 103 4.36 11.71 3.12
CA SER A 103 3.41 12.31 4.08
C SER A 103 2.44 13.31 3.46
N ASN A 104 2.68 13.73 2.21
CA ASN A 104 1.84 14.70 1.48
C ASN A 104 0.82 14.03 0.56
N VAL A 105 0.73 12.69 0.58
CA VAL A 105 -0.16 11.90 -0.28
C VAL A 105 -0.89 10.86 0.56
N ALA A 106 -2.18 10.67 0.28
CA ALA A 106 -3.06 9.80 1.07
C ALA A 106 -3.41 8.50 0.35
N TYR A 107 -3.47 8.52 -0.98
CA TYR A 107 -3.91 7.38 -1.80
C TYR A 107 -2.77 6.67 -2.51
N THR A 108 -1.57 7.27 -2.50
CA THR A 108 -0.36 6.69 -3.07
C THR A 108 0.27 5.69 -2.09
N ASP A 109 0.53 4.47 -2.57
CA ASP A 109 1.04 3.39 -1.74
C ASP A 109 2.55 3.48 -1.53
N GLU A 110 3.29 3.82 -2.59
CA GLU A 110 4.73 4.05 -2.54
C GLU A 110 5.08 5.30 -3.35
N VAL A 111 5.96 6.13 -2.78
CA VAL A 111 6.62 7.21 -3.52
C VAL A 111 8.09 6.86 -3.65
N LEU A 112 8.59 6.79 -4.88
CA LEU A 112 9.94 6.37 -5.20
C LEU A 112 10.69 7.47 -5.98
N PRO A 113 12.01 7.60 -5.81
CA PRO A 113 12.80 8.48 -6.66
C PRO A 113 12.82 7.95 -8.09
N LEU A 114 12.45 8.80 -9.05
CA LEU A 114 12.42 8.41 -10.46
C LEU A 114 13.81 7.98 -10.97
N SER A 115 14.89 8.52 -10.39
CA SER A 115 16.27 8.15 -10.68
C SER A 115 16.64 6.72 -10.26
N GLU A 116 15.89 6.09 -9.35
CA GLU A 116 16.19 4.75 -8.84
C GLU A 116 15.42 3.66 -9.61
N VAL A 117 15.75 3.50 -10.89
CA VAL A 117 15.05 2.58 -11.80
C VAL A 117 15.06 1.12 -11.33
N ASP A 118 16.21 0.64 -10.84
CA ASP A 118 16.34 -0.72 -10.30
C ASP A 118 15.42 -0.94 -9.10
N GLU A 119 15.29 0.08 -8.26
CA GLU A 119 14.47 0.02 -7.07
C GLU A 119 12.98 0.03 -7.39
N ILE A 120 12.55 0.87 -8.35
CA ILE A 120 11.18 0.88 -8.85
C ILE A 120 10.81 -0.51 -9.37
N ALA A 121 11.66 -1.10 -10.22
CA ALA A 121 11.42 -2.42 -10.78
C ALA A 121 11.41 -3.51 -9.68
N ARG A 122 12.34 -3.45 -8.72
CA ARG A 122 12.39 -4.37 -7.58
C ARG A 122 11.13 -4.29 -6.73
N MET A 123 10.66 -3.08 -6.40
CA MET A 123 9.46 -2.84 -5.62
C MET A 123 8.22 -3.40 -6.32
N ILE A 124 8.06 -3.10 -7.61
CA ILE A 124 6.94 -3.63 -8.41
C ILE A 124 6.96 -5.16 -8.39
N LYS A 125 8.13 -5.79 -8.63
CA LYS A 125 8.27 -7.25 -8.58
C LYS A 125 7.90 -7.83 -7.23
N LEU A 126 8.27 -7.18 -6.13
CA LEU A 126 7.90 -7.63 -4.79
C LEU A 126 6.38 -7.53 -4.56
N ILE A 127 5.79 -6.37 -4.88
CA ILE A 127 4.36 -6.12 -4.68
C ILE A 127 3.50 -7.11 -5.46
N VAL A 128 3.74 -7.28 -6.77
CA VAL A 128 2.88 -8.11 -7.62
C VAL A 128 2.92 -9.58 -7.24
N ARG A 129 3.96 -10.02 -6.52
CA ARG A 129 4.09 -11.42 -6.06
C ARG A 129 3.52 -11.64 -4.66
N ASN A 130 3.11 -10.58 -3.96
CA ASN A 130 2.69 -10.68 -2.57
C ASN A 130 1.22 -10.27 -2.38
N PRO A 131 0.31 -11.22 -2.17
CA PRO A 131 -1.09 -10.90 -1.94
C PRO A 131 -1.34 -10.17 -0.62
N TRP A 132 -0.38 -10.17 0.31
CA TRP A 132 -0.47 -9.52 1.62
C TRP A 132 0.10 -8.10 1.63
N TYR A 133 0.59 -7.60 0.50
CA TYR A 133 1.07 -6.22 0.42
C TYR A 133 -0.09 -5.25 0.74
N PRO A 134 0.07 -4.36 1.74
CA PRO A 134 -0.97 -3.42 2.15
C PRO A 134 -1.16 -2.31 1.12
N VAL A 135 -2.41 -2.08 0.73
CA VAL A 135 -2.81 -0.99 -0.15
C VAL A 135 -3.84 -0.09 0.52
N PHE A 136 -3.70 1.22 0.34
CA PHE A 136 -4.81 2.14 0.63
C PHE A 136 -5.96 1.86 -0.33
N SER A 137 -7.19 2.04 0.12
CA SER A 137 -8.40 1.69 -0.64
C SER A 137 -9.58 2.54 -0.17
N ILE A 138 -10.57 2.67 -1.04
CA ILE A 138 -11.85 3.28 -0.71
C ILE A 138 -12.91 2.20 -0.89
N ARG A 139 -13.56 1.79 0.19
CA ARG A 139 -14.56 0.71 0.17
C ARG A 139 -15.94 1.20 0.52
N ARG A 140 -16.94 0.69 -0.19
CA ARG A 140 -18.33 0.80 0.23
C ARG A 140 -18.70 -0.40 1.08
N TRP A 141 -19.04 -0.18 2.35
CA TRP A 141 -19.44 -1.22 3.29
C TRP A 141 -20.78 -0.87 3.93
N ALA A 142 -21.81 -1.70 3.75
CA ALA A 142 -23.14 -1.49 4.35
C ALA A 142 -23.70 -0.05 4.18
N ARG A 143 -23.50 0.55 3.00
CA ARG A 143 -23.82 1.95 2.62
C ARG A 143 -22.87 3.05 3.15
N ARG A 144 -21.88 2.70 3.97
CA ARG A 144 -20.81 3.61 4.42
C ARG A 144 -19.63 3.63 3.44
N THR A 145 -18.87 4.72 3.43
CA THR A 145 -17.60 4.82 2.70
C THR A 145 -16.47 4.75 3.70
N LEU A 146 -15.67 3.69 3.60
CA LEU A 146 -14.51 3.47 4.45
C LEU A 146 -13.25 3.90 3.70
N LEU A 147 -12.42 4.71 4.36
CA LEU A 147 -11.01 4.83 4.00
C LEU A 147 -10.28 3.65 4.63
N SER A 148 -9.65 2.82 3.82
CA SER A 148 -9.16 1.53 4.32
C SER A 148 -7.75 1.18 3.90
N ILE A 149 -7.08 0.40 4.75
CA ILE A 149 -5.88 -0.36 4.39
C ILE A 149 -6.29 -1.82 4.35
N GLU A 150 -5.99 -2.47 3.23
CA GLU A 150 -6.32 -3.87 3.00
C GLU A 150 -5.24 -4.57 2.16
N PRO A 151 -5.15 -5.90 2.18
CA PRO A 151 -4.16 -6.60 1.40
C PRO A 151 -4.55 -6.59 -0.08
N LEU A 152 -3.55 -6.56 -0.97
CA LEU A 152 -3.75 -6.65 -2.42
C LEU A 152 -4.65 -7.82 -2.83
N SER A 153 -4.62 -8.93 -2.06
CA SER A 153 -5.46 -10.14 -2.18
C SER A 153 -5.24 -10.97 -3.45
N TYR A 154 -4.83 -10.33 -4.53
CA TYR A 154 -4.44 -10.92 -5.79
C TYR A 154 -2.93 -10.81 -5.95
N TYR A 155 -2.37 -11.74 -6.71
CA TYR A 155 -0.95 -11.76 -7.01
C TYR A 155 -0.71 -12.40 -8.37
N LEU A 156 0.45 -12.11 -8.94
CA LEU A 156 0.94 -12.67 -10.17
C LEU A 156 1.71 -13.95 -9.84
N GLU A 157 1.30 -15.08 -10.38
CA GLU A 157 2.05 -16.35 -10.29
C GLU A 157 3.27 -16.33 -11.22
N PRO A 158 4.33 -17.12 -10.93
CA PRO A 158 5.48 -17.23 -11.83
C PRO A 158 5.12 -17.54 -13.28
N SER A 159 3.99 -18.22 -13.50
CA SER A 159 3.39 -18.52 -14.81
C SER A 159 2.89 -17.28 -15.60
N GLY A 160 2.82 -16.11 -14.97
CA GLY A 160 2.25 -14.87 -15.53
C GLY A 160 0.73 -14.75 -15.34
N LYS A 161 0.08 -15.68 -14.66
CA LYS A 161 -1.37 -15.64 -14.39
C LYS A 161 -1.67 -14.88 -13.10
N ILE A 162 -2.78 -14.15 -13.07
CA ILE A 162 -3.30 -13.56 -11.83
C ILE A 162 -4.04 -14.64 -11.04
N ALA A 163 -3.63 -14.84 -9.80
CA ALA A 163 -4.29 -15.70 -8.81
C ALA A 163 -4.83 -14.86 -7.64
N ARG A 164 -5.71 -15.48 -6.85
CA ARG A 164 -6.31 -14.87 -5.65
C ARG A 164 -5.93 -15.71 -4.43
N CYS A 165 -5.34 -15.08 -3.42
CA CYS A 165 -5.19 -15.68 -2.10
C CYS A 165 -6.51 -15.55 -1.33
N ARG A 166 -7.07 -16.65 -0.86
CA ARG A 166 -8.38 -16.64 -0.19
C ARG A 166 -8.28 -16.15 1.25
N GLU A 167 -7.11 -16.31 1.84
CA GLU A 167 -6.75 -15.99 3.22
C GLU A 167 -6.45 -14.49 3.37
N ALA A 168 -5.94 -13.85 2.32
CA ALA A 168 -5.67 -12.41 2.25
C ALA A 168 -6.99 -11.61 2.18
N ARG A 169 -7.70 -11.53 3.30
CA ARG A 169 -9.01 -10.88 3.46
C ARG A 169 -9.09 -10.05 4.74
N ALA A 170 -8.04 -9.28 4.99
CA ALA A 170 -7.99 -8.34 6.10
C ALA A 170 -8.59 -6.98 5.70
N LEU A 171 -9.07 -6.23 6.68
CA LEU A 171 -9.52 -4.86 6.48
C LEU A 171 -9.26 -4.07 7.76
N ILE A 172 -8.61 -2.93 7.61
CA ILE A 172 -8.70 -1.81 8.54
C ILE A 172 -9.45 -0.73 7.78
N GLY A 173 -10.61 -0.31 8.27
CA GLY A 173 -11.40 0.77 7.67
C GLY A 173 -11.72 1.83 8.69
N PHE A 174 -11.56 3.09 8.31
CA PHE A 174 -12.04 4.24 9.05
C PHE A 174 -13.33 4.74 8.40
N ASP A 175 -14.40 4.75 9.17
CA ASP A 175 -15.68 5.33 8.81
C ASP A 175 -15.67 6.82 9.14
N ILE A 176 -15.58 7.67 8.12
CA ILE A 176 -15.50 9.12 8.30
C ILE A 176 -16.78 9.69 8.92
N GLU A 177 -17.93 9.08 8.64
CA GLU A 177 -19.23 9.62 9.07
C GLU A 177 -19.49 9.37 10.56
N GLU A 178 -19.06 8.21 11.04
CA GLU A 178 -19.32 7.74 12.41
C GLU A 178 -18.11 7.87 13.33
N ASP A 179 -16.94 8.24 12.79
CA ASP A 179 -15.65 8.29 13.51
C ASP A 179 -15.30 6.92 14.14
N GLU A 180 -15.58 5.83 13.41
CA GLU A 180 -15.40 4.45 13.86
C GLU A 180 -14.30 3.73 13.07
N VAL A 181 -13.49 2.93 13.77
CA VAL A 181 -12.55 1.99 13.14
C VAL A 181 -13.16 0.59 13.08
N VAL A 182 -13.19 0.03 11.86
CA VAL A 182 -13.64 -1.32 11.56
C VAL A 182 -12.43 -2.19 11.27
N ILE A 183 -12.27 -3.27 12.04
CA ILE A 183 -11.24 -4.29 11.83
C ILE A 183 -11.90 -5.61 11.41
N LYS A 184 -11.39 -6.22 10.34
CA LYS A 184 -11.79 -7.58 9.93
C LYS A 184 -10.58 -8.45 9.73
N ASN A 185 -10.71 -9.71 10.15
CA ASN A 185 -9.64 -10.69 10.12
C ASN A 185 -8.36 -10.14 10.77
N PRO A 186 -8.35 -10.01 12.12
CA PRO A 186 -7.23 -9.45 12.89
C PRO A 186 -5.90 -10.15 12.62
N LEU A 187 -5.88 -11.47 12.49
CA LEU A 187 -4.66 -12.21 12.12
C LEU A 187 -4.15 -11.79 10.74
N GLY A 188 -5.07 -11.60 9.78
CA GLY A 188 -4.73 -11.06 8.48
C GLY A 188 -4.20 -9.63 8.55
N VAL A 189 -4.73 -8.79 9.43
CA VAL A 189 -4.21 -7.43 9.67
C VAL A 189 -2.77 -7.49 10.18
N ILE A 190 -2.50 -8.36 11.15
CA ILE A 190 -1.16 -8.57 11.72
C ILE A 190 -0.19 -9.05 10.62
N ARG A 191 -0.60 -10.04 9.83
CA ARG A 191 0.21 -10.56 8.71
C ARG A 191 0.51 -9.51 7.65
N MET A 192 -0.51 -8.76 7.22
CA MET A 192 -0.36 -7.64 6.30
C MET A 192 0.63 -6.59 6.83
N SER A 193 0.57 -6.30 8.14
CA SER A 193 1.47 -5.34 8.79
C SER A 193 2.92 -5.81 8.82
N ILE A 194 3.16 -7.10 9.03
CA ILE A 194 4.51 -7.71 8.91
C ILE A 194 5.05 -7.55 7.50
N GLU A 195 4.23 -7.79 6.48
CA GLU A 195 4.64 -7.65 5.08
C GLU A 195 4.88 -6.17 4.70
N ALA A 196 4.15 -5.24 5.31
CA ALA A 196 4.42 -3.80 5.22
C ALA A 196 5.85 -3.47 5.67
N LEU A 197 6.26 -3.94 6.85
CA LEU A 197 7.60 -3.72 7.40
C LEU A 197 8.70 -4.24 6.47
N ARG A 198 8.44 -5.35 5.78
CA ARG A 198 9.42 -6.01 4.90
C ARG A 198 9.61 -5.31 3.57
N MET A 199 8.56 -4.66 3.08
CA MET A 199 8.46 -4.28 1.68
C MET A 199 8.20 -2.80 1.45
N SER A 200 7.38 -2.16 2.28
CA SER A 200 6.95 -0.78 2.05
C SER A 200 8.06 0.21 2.39
N LYS A 201 8.16 1.28 1.61
CA LYS A 201 8.99 2.45 1.91
C LYS A 201 8.16 3.61 2.45
N ASN A 202 6.84 3.45 2.54
CA ASN A 202 5.93 4.46 3.03
C ASN A 202 5.82 4.38 4.56
N ASN A 203 6.58 5.22 5.26
CA ASN A 203 6.57 5.28 6.72
C ASN A 203 5.19 5.66 7.30
N VAL A 204 4.38 6.46 6.60
CA VAL A 204 3.01 6.77 7.04
C VAL A 204 2.20 5.49 7.09
N LYS A 205 2.22 4.70 6.00
CA LYS A 205 1.54 3.40 5.94
C LYS A 205 2.00 2.46 7.05
N ILE A 206 3.31 2.36 7.30
CA ILE A 206 3.88 1.52 8.36
C ILE A 206 3.40 2.00 9.74
N ASN A 207 3.39 3.30 9.97
CA ASN A 207 2.94 3.90 11.24
C ASN A 207 1.44 3.71 11.48
N GLU A 208 0.58 3.85 10.47
CA GLU A 208 -0.86 3.59 10.59
C GLU A 208 -1.12 2.12 10.98
N LEU A 209 -0.41 1.19 10.36
CA LEU A 209 -0.51 -0.22 10.69
C LEU A 209 -0.04 -0.50 12.12
N ARG A 210 1.10 0.08 12.52
CA ARG A 210 1.61 0.00 13.89
C ARG A 210 0.60 0.55 14.91
N ASN A 211 -0.02 1.69 14.64
CA ASN A 211 -1.02 2.30 15.52
C ASN A 211 -2.21 1.37 15.76
N VAL A 212 -2.67 0.70 14.70
CA VAL A 212 -3.75 -0.31 14.82
C VAL A 212 -3.30 -1.50 15.67
N LEU A 213 -2.08 -1.99 15.48
CA LEU A 213 -1.55 -3.10 16.30
C LEU A 213 -1.44 -2.76 17.79
N LEU A 214 -1.23 -1.49 18.13
CA LEU A 214 -1.10 -1.00 19.51
C LEU A 214 -2.41 -0.45 20.10
N SER A 215 -3.50 -0.54 19.34
CA SER A 215 -4.80 -0.01 19.73
C SER A 215 -5.55 -0.92 20.72
N ASN A 216 -6.50 -0.32 21.43
CA ASN A 216 -7.44 -1.04 22.29
C ASN A 216 -8.72 -1.47 21.53
N TYR A 217 -8.70 -1.50 20.20
CA TYR A 217 -9.86 -1.98 19.43
C TYR A 217 -10.14 -3.44 19.76
N GLU A 218 -11.39 -3.75 20.13
CA GLU A 218 -11.79 -5.12 20.43
C GLU A 218 -11.72 -5.98 19.16
N VAL A 219 -11.13 -7.15 19.31
CA VAL A 219 -11.06 -8.18 18.27
C VAL A 219 -12.28 -9.10 18.42
N ASP A 220 -13.20 -9.01 17.47
CA ASP A 220 -14.30 -9.97 17.35
C ASP A 220 -13.99 -11.02 16.28
N ASP A 221 -13.29 -12.08 16.68
CA ASP A 221 -13.04 -13.25 15.84
C ASP A 221 -13.33 -14.53 16.63
N THR A 222 -14.38 -15.24 16.22
CA THR A 222 -14.82 -16.47 16.87
C THR A 222 -13.75 -17.56 16.87
N ALA A 223 -12.92 -17.64 15.83
CA ALA A 223 -11.85 -18.64 15.77
C ALA A 223 -10.70 -18.32 16.74
N LEU A 224 -10.45 -17.04 17.00
CA LEU A 224 -9.45 -16.62 17.98
C LEU A 224 -9.95 -16.81 19.42
N ARG A 225 -11.24 -16.67 19.69
CA ARG A 225 -11.80 -16.81 21.05
C ARG A 225 -11.48 -18.17 21.67
N ASP A 226 -11.48 -19.23 20.88
CA ASP A 226 -11.15 -20.59 21.34
C ASP A 226 -9.66 -20.74 21.72
N VAL A 227 -8.79 -19.91 21.13
CA VAL A 227 -7.34 -19.90 21.37
C VAL A 227 -6.96 -18.99 22.54
N VAL A 228 -7.57 -17.80 22.62
CA VAL A 228 -7.22 -16.78 23.62
C VAL A 228 -8.12 -16.78 24.86
N GLY A 229 -9.22 -17.55 24.85
CA GLY A 229 -10.07 -17.76 26.02
C GLY A 229 -11.00 -16.59 26.37
N GLY A 230 -11.28 -15.66 25.44
CA GLY A 230 -12.16 -14.53 25.71
C GLY A 230 -12.11 -13.41 24.68
N ARG A 231 -12.64 -12.24 25.06
CA ARG A 231 -12.44 -10.99 24.33
C ARG A 231 -11.00 -10.52 24.55
N ILE A 232 -10.39 -10.03 23.48
CA ILE A 232 -9.02 -9.52 23.49
C ILE A 232 -8.97 -8.28 22.60
N THR A 233 -8.10 -7.33 22.92
CA THR A 233 -7.82 -6.16 22.08
C THR A 233 -6.75 -6.47 21.03
N MET A 234 -6.64 -5.64 19.98
CA MET A 234 -5.53 -5.73 19.02
C MET A 234 -4.16 -5.69 19.69
N LYS A 235 -3.98 -4.82 20.69
CA LYS A 235 -2.75 -4.73 21.48
C LYS A 235 -2.43 -6.02 22.22
N GLU A 236 -3.39 -6.55 22.97
CA GLU A 236 -3.18 -7.79 23.73
C GLU A 236 -2.91 -8.99 22.81
N LEU A 237 -3.60 -9.08 21.67
CA LEU A 237 -3.34 -10.10 20.66
C LEU A 237 -1.92 -9.96 20.09
N THR A 238 -1.50 -8.75 19.74
CA THR A 238 -0.15 -8.48 19.24
C THR A 238 0.91 -8.87 20.27
N GLU A 239 0.72 -8.49 21.54
CA GLU A 239 1.63 -8.84 22.64
C GLU A 239 1.70 -10.35 22.87
N LEU A 240 0.58 -11.07 22.74
CA LEU A 240 0.54 -12.53 22.87
C LEU A 240 1.41 -13.19 21.78
N LEU A 241 1.23 -12.79 20.52
CA LEU A 241 2.01 -13.33 19.40
C LEU A 241 3.49 -12.94 19.49
N MET A 242 3.82 -11.75 20.02
CA MET A 242 5.21 -11.37 20.28
C MET A 242 5.87 -12.21 21.39
N LYS A 243 5.11 -12.77 22.34
CA LYS A 243 5.63 -13.60 23.43
C LYS A 243 5.72 -15.08 23.06
N ASN A 244 4.93 -15.53 22.09
CA ASN A 244 4.80 -16.94 21.74
C ASN A 244 5.12 -17.18 20.26
N GLU A 245 6.36 -17.57 19.97
CA GLU A 245 6.89 -17.69 18.61
C GLU A 245 6.17 -18.78 17.80
N ASP A 246 6.03 -19.98 18.36
CA ASP A 246 5.35 -21.10 17.69
C ASP A 246 3.91 -20.74 17.31
N LEU A 247 3.18 -20.11 18.24
CA LEU A 247 1.80 -19.65 18.01
C LEU A 247 1.74 -18.58 16.91
N ALA A 248 2.70 -17.65 16.89
CA ALA A 248 2.76 -16.61 15.87
C ALA A 248 3.05 -17.20 14.48
N GLU A 249 3.98 -18.16 14.37
CA GLU A 249 4.25 -18.82 13.10
C GLU A 249 3.07 -19.64 12.60
N GLU A 250 2.40 -20.37 13.51
CA GLU A 250 1.21 -21.17 13.23
C GLU A 250 0.06 -20.30 12.71
N LEU A 251 -0.31 -19.27 13.47
CA LEU A 251 -1.49 -18.44 13.16
C LEU A 251 -1.27 -17.49 11.99
N LEU A 252 -0.04 -16.97 11.81
CA LEU A 252 0.25 -16.00 10.74
C LEU A 252 0.81 -16.68 9.48
N GLY A 253 1.25 -17.94 9.57
CA GLY A 253 1.87 -18.67 8.47
C GLY A 253 3.16 -18.00 7.98
N ALA A 254 3.90 -17.35 8.87
CA ALA A 254 5.11 -16.58 8.56
C ALA A 254 6.24 -16.93 9.53
N LYS A 255 7.39 -17.33 8.98
CA LYS A 255 8.59 -17.60 9.77
C LYS A 255 9.11 -16.34 10.48
N ASN A 256 9.59 -16.50 11.71
CA ASN A 256 10.06 -15.44 12.59
C ASN A 256 9.02 -14.33 12.82
N ALA A 257 7.71 -14.67 12.76
CA ALA A 257 6.64 -13.68 12.85
C ALA A 257 6.74 -12.85 14.14
N SER A 258 7.04 -13.49 15.27
CA SER A 258 7.23 -12.82 16.55
C SER A 258 8.36 -11.77 16.51
N GLN A 259 9.51 -12.10 15.90
CA GLN A 259 10.62 -11.15 15.74
C GLN A 259 10.24 -9.98 14.84
N LEU A 260 9.51 -10.23 13.74
CA LEU A 260 9.06 -9.19 12.83
C LEU A 260 8.03 -8.26 13.49
N LEU A 261 7.14 -8.79 14.33
CA LEU A 261 6.22 -7.98 15.13
C LEU A 261 6.95 -7.08 16.11
N ARG A 262 7.95 -7.61 16.82
CA ARG A 262 8.79 -6.79 17.71
C ARG A 262 9.48 -5.66 16.96
N ARG A 263 9.98 -5.92 15.75
CA ARG A 263 10.59 -4.87 14.91
C ARG A 263 9.58 -3.83 14.45
N LEU A 264 8.36 -4.24 14.10
CA LEU A 264 7.31 -3.33 13.66
C LEU A 264 6.82 -2.44 14.82
N VAL A 265 6.62 -3.00 16.01
CA VAL A 265 6.17 -2.27 17.19
C VAL A 265 7.22 -1.25 17.66
N ASN A 266 8.49 -1.60 17.53
CA ASN A 266 9.64 -0.74 17.87
C ASN A 266 10.20 0.02 16.66
N PHE A 267 9.42 0.15 15.58
CA PHE A 267 9.82 0.93 14.43
C PHE A 267 9.81 2.42 14.82
N ASP A 268 10.95 3.09 14.65
CA ASP A 268 11.12 4.53 14.91
C ASP A 268 11.15 5.32 13.59
#